data_AF-A0A9E1RQ63-F1
#
_entry.id   AF-A0A9E1RQ63-F1
#
_cell.length_a   1.000
_cell.length_b   1.000
_cell.length_c   1.000
_cell.angle_alpha   90.00
_cell.angle_beta   90.00
_cell.angle_gamma   90.00
#
_symmetry.space_group_name_H-M   'P 1'
#
loop_
_entity.id
_entity.type
_entity.pdbx_description
1 polymer ?
#
loop_
_entity_poly.entity_id
_entity_poly.type
_entity_poly.pdbx_seq_one_letter_code
_entity_poly.pdbx_strand_id
1 'polypeptide(L)'
;MEARIWIEAEHLAEDVTDFCNIAVYLSTGERYALNVWTFDFFAVAQVEGEMHASPAVKHLYMHPPDLLVQDLTRPTIEKIVIDVLERGRLPQWRLMPDEAPDVDNTLRFDLPA
;
A
#
# COMPACT_ATOMS: atom_id res chain seq x y z
N MET A 1 -5.45 1.59 -23.37
CA MET A 1 -4.52 2.42 -22.56
C MET A 1 -3.29 1.57 -22.36
N GLU A 2 -2.12 1.98 -22.85
CA GLU A 2 -0.88 1.22 -22.65
C GLU A 2 -0.32 1.56 -21.27
N ALA A 3 -0.84 0.88 -20.24
CA ALA A 3 -0.35 1.02 -18.87
C ALA A 3 0.85 0.09 -18.66
N ARG A 4 2.05 0.65 -18.49
CA ARG A 4 3.20 -0.11 -17.98
C ARG A 4 3.19 0.01 -16.47
N ILE A 5 2.86 -1.09 -15.79
CA ILE A 5 2.73 -1.13 -14.33
C ILE A 5 4.01 -1.69 -13.74
N TRP A 6 4.64 -0.94 -12.85
CA TRP A 6 5.68 -1.44 -11.96
C TRP A 6 5.12 -1.48 -10.55
N ILE A 7 5.30 -2.62 -9.87
CA ILE A 7 4.81 -2.85 -8.50
C ILE A 7 6.01 -3.14 -7.63
N GLU A 8 6.25 -2.27 -6.64
CA GLU A 8 7.22 -2.49 -5.57
C GLU A 8 6.42 -2.80 -4.30
N ALA A 9 6.71 -3.94 -3.65
CA ALA A 9 6.05 -4.34 -2.42
C ALA A 9 7.06 -4.26 -1.28
N GLU A 10 6.74 -3.46 -0.26
CA GLU A 10 7.51 -3.37 0.98
C GLU A 10 6.77 -4.14 2.08
N HIS A 11 7.48 -5.09 2.68
CA HIS A 11 7.03 -5.81 3.87
C HIS A 11 7.84 -5.29 5.06
N LEU A 12 7.18 -5.08 6.21
CA LEU A 12 7.87 -4.64 7.43
C LEU A 12 8.80 -5.72 8.02
N ALA A 13 8.64 -6.99 7.61
CA ALA A 13 9.55 -8.09 7.89
C ALA A 13 9.43 -9.20 6.82
N GLU A 14 10.46 -10.04 6.66
CA GLU A 14 10.56 -11.08 5.60
C GLU A 14 9.47 -12.17 5.68
N ASP A 15 8.78 -12.30 6.81
CA ASP A 15 7.76 -13.32 7.10
C ASP A 15 6.32 -12.78 7.07
N VAL A 16 6.13 -11.49 6.84
CA VAL A 16 4.79 -10.87 6.75
C VAL A 16 4.16 -11.23 5.41
N THR A 17 3.04 -11.95 5.45
CA THR A 17 2.34 -12.45 4.26
C THR A 17 0.88 -12.02 4.18
N ASP A 18 0.44 -11.21 5.13
CA ASP A 18 -0.95 -10.87 5.39
C ASP A 18 -1.23 -9.36 5.23
N PHE A 19 -0.21 -8.52 5.20
CA PHE A 19 -0.30 -7.14 4.69
C PHE A 19 1.00 -6.67 4.01
N CYS A 20 0.90 -5.69 3.12
CA CYS A 20 2.06 -4.98 2.57
C CYS A 20 1.68 -3.56 2.12
N ASN A 21 2.69 -2.72 1.86
CA ASN A 21 2.51 -1.51 1.08
C ASN A 21 3.01 -1.75 -0.34
N ILE A 22 2.29 -1.25 -1.33
CA ILE A 22 2.71 -1.29 -2.72
C ILE A 22 2.82 0.11 -3.31
N ALA A 23 3.83 0.31 -4.15
CA ALA A 23 3.92 1.46 -5.05
C ALA A 23 3.54 1.03 -6.46
N VAL A 24 2.60 1.75 -7.09
CA VAL A 24 2.16 1.55 -8.47
C VAL A 24 2.65 2.71 -9.31
N TYR A 25 3.49 2.42 -10.30
CA TYR A 25 4.01 3.42 -11.24
C TYR A 25 3.30 3.27 -12.59
N LEU A 26 2.76 4.37 -13.11
CA LEU A 26 2.14 4.43 -14.43
C LEU A 26 3.10 5.04 -15.46
N SER A 27 2.94 4.65 -16.72
CA SER A 27 3.73 5.19 -17.85
C SER A 27 3.50 6.68 -18.09
N THR A 28 2.39 7.21 -17.59
CA THR A 28 1.99 8.62 -17.64
C THR A 28 2.71 9.49 -16.59
N GLY A 29 3.44 8.87 -15.66
CA GLY A 29 4.21 9.53 -14.61
C GLY A 29 3.55 9.48 -13.24
N GLU A 30 2.23 9.25 -13.15
CA GLU A 30 1.58 9.12 -11.85
C GLU A 30 2.10 7.92 -11.06
N ARG A 31 2.22 8.13 -9.75
CA ARG A 31 2.63 7.12 -8.80
C ARG A 31 1.65 7.05 -7.65
N TYR A 32 1.24 5.84 -7.26
CA TYR A 32 0.32 5.63 -6.15
C TYR A 32 0.97 4.78 -5.07
N ALA A 33 0.80 5.15 -3.80
CA ALA A 33 1.17 4.33 -2.66
C ALA A 33 -0.08 3.73 -2.03
N LEU A 34 -0.21 2.40 -2.03
CA LEU A 34 -1.40 1.69 -1.56
C LEU A 34 -1.02 0.77 -0.40
N ASN A 35 -1.81 0.79 0.66
CA ASN A 35 -1.76 -0.19 1.72
C ASN A 35 -2.71 -1.35 1.40
N VAL A 36 -2.21 -2.58 1.46
CA VAL A 36 -2.90 -3.79 1.00
C VAL A 36 -2.94 -4.82 2.11
N TRP A 37 -4.14 -5.30 2.45
CA TRP A 37 -4.31 -6.37 3.44
C TRP A 37 -4.93 -7.61 2.79
N THR A 38 -4.62 -8.78 3.33
CA THR A 38 -5.38 -9.99 3.03
C THR A 38 -6.69 -10.01 3.82
N PHE A 39 -7.65 -10.82 3.38
CA PHE A 39 -8.88 -11.07 4.14
C PHE A 39 -8.61 -11.61 5.55
N ASP A 40 -7.56 -12.40 5.71
CA ASP A 40 -7.18 -12.99 7.01
C ASP A 40 -6.63 -11.92 7.96
N PHE A 41 -5.83 -10.97 7.46
CA PHE A 41 -5.30 -9.89 8.28
C PHE A 41 -6.38 -8.98 8.84
N PHE A 42 -7.50 -8.82 8.15
CA PHE A 42 -8.62 -8.00 8.63
C PHE A 42 -9.13 -8.46 10.00
N ALA A 43 -9.19 -9.77 10.24
CA ALA A 43 -9.60 -10.31 11.53
C ALA A 43 -8.60 -9.96 12.64
N VAL A 44 -7.30 -9.98 12.35
CA VAL A 44 -6.24 -9.57 13.28
C VAL A 44 -6.35 -8.06 13.57
N ALA A 45 -6.44 -7.23 12.53
CA ALA A 45 -6.56 -5.78 12.66
C ALA A 45 -7.81 -5.37 13.47
N GLN A 46 -8.91 -6.12 13.36
CA GLN A 46 -10.12 -5.87 14.14
C GLN A 46 -9.92 -6.09 15.65
N VAL A 47 -9.16 -7.12 16.03
CA VAL A 47 -8.83 -7.41 17.42
C VAL A 47 -7.93 -6.33 18.01
N GLU A 48 -6.95 -5.84 17.25
CA GLU A 48 -6.06 -4.74 17.69
C GLU A 48 -6.81 -3.40 17.78
N GLY A 49 -7.81 -3.21 16.91
CA GLY A 49 -8.55 -1.97 16.76
C GLY A 49 -7.72 -0.88 16.06
N GLU A 50 -8.36 0.25 15.77
CA GLU A 50 -7.67 1.40 15.18
C GLU A 50 -6.52 1.90 16.10
N MET A 51 -5.29 1.92 15.56
CA MET A 51 -4.07 2.21 16.31
C MET A 51 -4.11 3.60 16.96
N HIS A 52 -4.71 4.57 16.28
CA HIS A 52 -4.79 5.96 16.75
C HIS A 52 -6.13 6.32 17.39
N ALA A 53 -7.05 5.36 17.55
CA ALA A 53 -8.32 5.61 18.18
C ALA A 53 -8.16 5.89 19.67
N SER A 54 -8.93 6.85 20.18
CA SER A 54 -9.04 7.04 21.63
C SER A 54 -9.68 5.81 22.29
N PRO A 55 -9.41 5.55 23.58
CA PRO A 55 -10.00 4.40 24.28
C PRO A 55 -11.53 4.31 24.22
N ALA A 56 -12.23 5.46 24.09
CA ALA A 56 -13.69 5.50 24.05
C ALA A 56 -14.30 4.99 22.74
N VAL A 57 -13.52 4.97 21.65
CA VAL A 57 -13.99 4.55 20.31
C VAL A 57 -13.13 3.45 19.70
N LYS A 58 -12.14 2.97 20.44
CA LYS A 58 -11.31 1.83 20.02
C LYS A 58 -12.21 0.61 19.79
N HIS A 59 -11.91 -0.15 18.74
CA HIS A 59 -12.71 -1.28 18.24
C HIS A 59 -14.10 -0.93 17.67
N LEU A 60 -14.54 0.34 17.72
CA LEU A 60 -15.81 0.74 17.09
C LEU A 60 -15.66 1.03 15.59
N TYR A 61 -14.44 1.37 15.17
CA TYR A 61 -14.11 1.64 13.78
C TYR A 61 -12.66 1.25 13.49
N MET A 62 -12.34 1.26 12.20
CA MET A 62 -11.00 1.07 11.67
C MET A 62 -10.90 1.83 10.35
N HIS A 63 -9.76 2.47 10.11
CA HIS A 63 -9.45 2.94 8.76
C HIS A 63 -9.09 1.73 7.88
N PRO A 64 -9.85 1.47 6.80
CA PRO A 64 -9.60 0.31 5.96
C PRO A 64 -8.32 0.48 5.13
N PRO A 65 -7.73 -0.63 4.63
CA PRO A 65 -6.67 -0.56 3.63
C PRO A 65 -7.22 -0.01 2.31
N ASP A 66 -6.33 0.33 1.38
CA ASP A 66 -6.74 0.74 0.04
C ASP A 66 -7.24 -0.44 -0.79
N LEU A 67 -6.64 -1.62 -0.56
CA LEU A 67 -7.04 -2.87 -1.17
C LEU A 67 -7.15 -3.96 -0.10
N LEU A 68 -8.25 -4.70 -0.15
CA LEU A 68 -8.46 -5.90 0.64
C LEU A 68 -8.54 -7.09 -0.32
N VAL A 69 -7.59 -8.02 -0.22
CA VAL A 69 -7.31 -9.04 -1.25
C VAL A 69 -7.26 -10.45 -0.67
N GLN A 70 -7.26 -11.46 -1.54
CA GLN A 70 -7.17 -12.85 -1.11
C GLN A 70 -5.77 -13.22 -0.62
N ASP A 71 -4.74 -12.81 -1.36
CA ASP A 71 -3.33 -13.10 -1.08
C ASP A 71 -2.45 -11.98 -1.67
N LEU A 72 -1.20 -11.92 -1.21
CA LEU A 72 -0.22 -10.91 -1.64
C LEU A 72 0.66 -11.39 -2.81
N THR A 73 0.28 -12.45 -3.52
CA THR A 73 1.09 -12.93 -4.64
C THR A 73 1.09 -11.89 -5.77
N ARG A 74 2.24 -11.70 -6.42
CA ARG A 74 2.37 -10.76 -7.54
C ARG A 74 1.26 -10.93 -8.60
N PRO A 75 0.91 -12.15 -9.07
CA PRO A 75 -0.15 -12.32 -10.06
C PRO A 75 -1.53 -11.85 -9.58
N THR A 76 -1.86 -12.02 -8.30
CA THR A 76 -3.11 -11.53 -7.72
C THR A 76 -3.12 -10.00 -7.69
N ILE A 77 -2.05 -9.40 -7.18
CA ILE A 77 -1.92 -7.93 -7.07
C ILE A 77 -1.95 -7.26 -8.44
N GLU A 78 -1.23 -7.79 -9.43
CA GLU A 78 -1.22 -7.24 -10.80
C GLU A 78 -2.62 -7.22 -11.42
N LYS A 79 -3.38 -8.32 -11.31
CA LYS A 79 -4.75 -8.40 -11.83
C LYS A 79 -5.68 -7.38 -11.19
N ILE A 80 -5.55 -7.18 -9.88
CA ILE A 80 -6.38 -6.24 -9.12
C ILE A 80 -6.04 -4.81 -9.50
N VAL A 81 -4.76 -4.45 -9.55
CA VAL A 81 -4.31 -3.10 -9.93
C VAL A 81 -4.79 -2.76 -11.35
N ILE A 82 -4.74 -3.70 -12.29
CA ILE A 82 -5.27 -3.52 -13.64
C ILE A 82 -6.79 -3.23 -13.60
N ASP A 83 -7.61 -4.06 -12.92
CA ASP A 83 -9.07 -3.81 -12.85
C ASP A 83 -9.40 -2.46 -12.19
N VAL A 84 -8.67 -2.11 -11.12
CA VAL A 84 -8.86 -0.83 -10.41
C VAL A 84 -8.52 0.35 -11.32
N LEU A 85 -7.44 0.26 -12.10
CA LEU A 85 -7.05 1.28 -13.09
C LEU A 85 -8.07 1.41 -14.21
N GLU A 86 -8.47 0.28 -14.82
CA GLU A 86 -9.43 0.26 -15.92
C GLU A 86 -10.79 0.82 -15.53
N ARG A 87 -11.16 0.71 -14.25
CA ARG A 87 -12.40 1.27 -13.69
C ARG A 87 -12.26 2.66 -13.10
N GLY A 88 -11.08 3.27 -13.14
CA GLY A 88 -10.83 4.61 -12.57
C GLY A 88 -11.05 4.66 -11.06
N ARG A 89 -10.71 3.59 -10.34
CA ARG A 89 -10.97 3.42 -8.90
C ARG A 89 -9.76 3.71 -8.01
N LEU A 90 -8.61 4.09 -8.58
CA LEU A 90 -7.46 4.47 -7.75
C LEU A 90 -7.79 5.77 -6.98
N PRO A 91 -7.61 5.79 -5.65
CA PRO A 91 -7.89 6.96 -4.85
C PRO A 91 -6.91 8.10 -5.12
N GLN A 92 -7.42 9.29 -5.42
CA GLN A 92 -6.58 10.49 -5.68
C GLN A 92 -5.70 10.86 -4.49
N TRP A 93 -6.15 10.65 -3.25
CA TRP A 93 -5.36 10.93 -2.05
C TRP A 93 -4.18 9.97 -1.84
N ARG A 94 -4.05 8.92 -2.67
CA ARG A 94 -2.89 8.03 -2.71
C ARG A 94 -1.91 8.39 -3.82
N LEU A 95 -2.24 9.37 -4.65
CA LEU A 95 -1.31 9.92 -5.63
C LEU A 95 -0.12 10.54 -4.87
N MET A 96 1.06 10.00 -5.13
CA MET A 96 2.30 10.52 -4.60
C MET A 96 2.66 11.80 -5.35
N PRO A 97 3.26 12.78 -4.67
CA PRO A 97 3.81 13.95 -5.36
C PRO A 97 4.91 13.53 -6.34
N ASP A 98 5.05 14.30 -7.41
CA ASP A 98 6.03 14.05 -8.49
C ASP A 98 7.47 13.96 -7.96
N GLU A 99 7.75 14.58 -6.81
CA GLU A 99 8.93 14.41 -5.96
C GLU A 99 8.52 14.65 -4.50
N ALA A 100 8.95 13.79 -3.56
CA ALA A 100 8.95 14.21 -2.16
C ALA A 100 9.95 15.38 -2.05
N PRO A 101 9.62 16.51 -1.37
CA PRO A 101 10.63 17.49 -1.05
C PRO A 101 11.72 16.78 -0.26
N ASP A 102 12.91 16.69 -0.84
CA ASP A 102 14.14 16.10 -0.33
C ASP A 102 13.93 15.17 0.87
N VAL A 103 13.90 13.85 0.61
CA VAL A 103 14.25 12.87 1.65
C VAL A 103 15.57 13.37 2.22
N ASP A 104 15.54 13.77 3.50
CA ASP A 104 16.71 14.27 4.21
C ASP A 104 17.89 13.35 3.89
N ASN A 105 18.90 13.88 3.16
CA ASN A 105 20.06 13.13 2.72
C ASN A 105 20.88 12.57 3.90
N THR A 106 20.52 12.88 5.15
CA THR A 106 21.08 12.29 6.36
C THR A 106 20.70 10.82 6.58
N LEU A 107 19.69 10.28 5.89
CA LEU A 107 19.29 8.87 5.98
C LEU A 107 19.92 7.96 4.89
N ARG A 108 20.75 8.51 4.00
CA ARG A 108 21.62 7.70 3.14
C ARG A 108 22.72 7.09 4.00
N PHE A 109 22.59 5.80 4.31
CA PHE A 109 23.73 5.00 4.74
C PHE A 109 24.61 4.76 3.51
N ASP A 110 25.62 5.61 3.32
CA ASP A 110 26.70 5.32 2.37
C ASP A 110 27.42 4.05 2.85
N LEU A 111 27.38 2.99 2.03
CA LEU A 111 28.25 1.83 2.24
C LEU A 111 29.71 2.27 2.01
N PRO A 112 30.66 1.90 2.90
CA PRO A 112 32.05 2.28 2.73
C PRO A 112 32.65 1.64 1.46
N ALA A 113 33.53 2.42 0.82
CA ALA A 113 34.17 2.21 -0.47
C ALA A 113 34.91 0.88 -0.64
#